data_AF-A0A0S7WLD6-F1
#
_entry.id   AF-A0A0S7WLD6-F1
#
_cell.length_a   1.000
_cell.length_b   1.000
_cell.length_c   1.000
_cell.angle_alpha   90.00
_cell.angle_beta   90.00
_cell.angle_gamma   90.00
#
_symmetry.space_group_name_H-M   'P 1'
#
loop_
_entity.id
_entity.type
_entity.pdbx_description
1 polymer ?
#
loop_
_entity_poly.entity_id
_entity_poly.type
_entity_poly.pdbx_seq_one_letter_code
_entity_poly.pdbx_strand_id
1 'polypeptide(L)'
;MKGRGTAISRIVSTFCSLYGKWHEELLKRGKNKGERDMAIYLSKVLSGKKNREVGDYFGVKGSTISEIMKKVQPQLKREKDYRNQVDRIEKLIIEK
;
A
#
# COMPACT_ATOMS: atom_id res chain seq x y z
N MET A 1 11.94 12.06 -0.29
CA MET A 1 10.54 12.06 -0.79
C MET A 1 9.65 12.61 0.31
N LYS A 2 9.14 13.85 0.18
CA LYS A 2 8.14 14.40 1.10
C LYS A 2 6.82 13.67 0.85
N GLY A 3 6.24 13.06 1.88
CA GLY A 3 4.96 12.40 1.78
C GLY A 3 3.91 13.41 1.32
N ARG A 4 3.29 13.15 0.17
CA ARG A 4 2.11 13.89 -0.27
C ARG A 4 1.03 13.67 0.79
N GLY A 5 0.12 14.61 1.03
CA GLY A 5 -0.89 14.50 2.11
C GLY A 5 -2.06 13.57 1.77
N THR A 6 -1.82 12.44 1.09
CA THR A 6 -2.92 11.62 0.55
C THR A 6 -3.61 10.83 1.67
N ALA A 7 -4.94 10.90 1.73
CA ALA A 7 -5.71 10.12 2.70
C ALA A 7 -5.55 8.60 2.44
N ILE A 8 -5.30 7.82 3.50
CA ILE A 8 -5.18 6.36 3.41
C ILE A 8 -6.48 5.74 2.84
N SER A 9 -7.64 6.27 3.20
CA SER A 9 -8.94 5.84 2.67
C SER A 9 -9.05 5.95 1.16
N ARG A 10 -8.53 7.04 0.58
CA ARG A 10 -8.49 7.24 -0.88
C ARG A 10 -7.68 6.13 -1.56
N ILE A 11 -6.48 5.86 -1.03
CA ILE A 11 -5.57 4.83 -1.53
C ILE A 11 -6.27 3.46 -1.52
N VAL A 12 -6.88 3.09 -0.38
CA VAL A 12 -7.60 1.82 -0.26
C VAL A 12 -8.80 1.74 -1.19
N SER A 13 -9.56 2.82 -1.38
CA SER A 13 -10.70 2.85 -2.31
C SER A 13 -10.27 2.60 -3.76
N THR A 14 -9.12 3.15 -4.18
CA THR A 14 -8.56 2.93 -5.51
C THR A 14 -8.14 1.48 -5.69
N PHE A 15 -7.51 0.87 -4.69
CA PHE A 15 -7.18 -0.56 -4.70
C PHE A 15 -8.43 -1.45 -4.79
N CYS A 16 -9.47 -1.16 -4.00
CA CYS A 16 -10.72 -1.91 -4.07
C CYS A 16 -11.34 -1.85 -5.48
N SER A 17 -11.33 -0.65 -6.08
CA SER A 17 -11.84 -0.44 -7.44
C SER A 17 -11.02 -1.16 -8.51
N LEU A 18 -9.69 -1.17 -8.40
CA LEU A 18 -8.79 -1.75 -9.40
C LEU A 18 -8.81 -3.27 -9.42
N TYR A 19 -8.86 -3.89 -8.25
CA TYR A 19 -8.78 -5.34 -8.13
C TYR A 19 -10.16 -6.00 -8.06
N GLY A 20 -11.26 -5.22 -8.05
CA GLY A 20 -12.61 -5.72 -7.84
C GLY A 20 -12.80 -6.37 -6.46
N LYS A 21 -11.97 -5.99 -5.49
CA LYS A 21 -11.89 -6.62 -4.16
C LYS A 21 -12.61 -5.78 -3.13
N TRP A 22 -13.28 -6.46 -2.21
CA TRP A 22 -13.89 -5.82 -1.06
C TRP A 22 -12.80 -5.40 -0.06
N HIS A 23 -13.01 -4.27 0.63
CA HIS A 23 -12.11 -3.71 1.65
C HIS A 23 -11.64 -4.79 2.64
N GLU A 24 -12.54 -5.71 3.01
CA GLU A 24 -12.27 -6.83 3.91
C GLU A 24 -11.27 -7.86 3.37
N GLU A 25 -11.18 -8.06 2.06
CA GLU A 25 -10.22 -9.01 1.47
C GLU A 25 -8.79 -8.48 1.52
N LEU A 26 -8.62 -7.16 1.41
CA LEU A 26 -7.35 -6.50 1.70
C LEU A 26 -7.03 -6.52 3.19
N LEU A 27 -8.03 -6.65 4.07
CA LEU A 27 -7.90 -6.70 5.53
C LEU A 27 -7.76 -8.12 6.12
N LYS A 28 -8.14 -9.18 5.39
CA LYS A 28 -8.01 -10.58 5.83
C LYS A 28 -6.61 -11.17 5.56
N ARG A 29 -6.16 -12.05 6.46
CA ARG A 29 -4.83 -12.70 6.43
C ARG A 29 -4.89 -13.95 5.52
N GLY A 30 -4.03 -14.08 4.52
CA GLY A 30 -3.80 -15.35 3.80
C GLY A 30 -4.03 -15.36 2.28
N LYS A 31 -4.98 -14.56 1.75
CA LYS A 31 -5.17 -14.35 0.30
C LYS A 31 -4.60 -12.97 -0.08
N ASN A 32 -3.98 -12.84 -1.27
CA ASN A 32 -3.52 -11.56 -1.83
C ASN A 32 -2.37 -10.83 -1.09
N LYS A 33 -1.40 -11.55 -0.50
CA LYS A 33 -0.25 -10.94 0.21
C LYS A 33 0.46 -9.83 -0.57
N GLY A 34 0.68 -10.00 -1.88
CA GLY A 34 1.41 -9.02 -2.70
C GLY A 34 0.68 -7.69 -2.89
N GLU A 35 -0.64 -7.73 -3.12
CA GLU A 35 -1.47 -6.54 -3.30
C GLU A 35 -1.67 -5.78 -1.99
N ARG A 36 -1.87 -6.52 -0.89
CA ARG A 36 -1.96 -5.93 0.44
C ARG A 36 -0.65 -5.23 0.82
N ASP A 37 0.49 -5.88 0.57
CA ASP A 37 1.81 -5.30 0.83
C ASP A 37 2.02 -4.04 -0.01
N MET A 38 1.59 -4.02 -1.28
CA MET A 38 1.59 -2.83 -2.13
C MET A 38 0.68 -1.71 -1.59
N ALA A 39 -0.55 -2.03 -1.19
CA ALA A 39 -1.49 -1.06 -0.65
C ALA A 39 -0.95 -0.42 0.65
N ILE A 40 -0.34 -1.23 1.52
CA ILE A 40 0.30 -0.76 2.74
C ILE A 40 1.52 0.12 2.43
N TYR A 41 2.37 -0.32 1.49
CA TYR A 41 3.53 0.45 1.04
C TYR A 41 3.10 1.82 0.50
N LEU A 42 2.17 1.85 -0.45
CA LEU A 42 1.63 3.08 -1.03
C LEU A 42 0.98 3.96 0.02
N SER A 43 0.22 3.39 0.95
CA SER A 43 -0.34 4.12 2.09
C SER A 43 0.74 4.77 2.93
N LYS A 44 1.84 4.08 3.22
CA LYS A 44 2.94 4.61 4.04
C LYS A 44 3.71 5.73 3.34
N VAL A 45 3.96 5.63 2.04
CA VAL A 45 4.75 6.61 1.28
C VAL A 45 3.92 7.79 0.81
N LEU A 46 2.67 7.57 0.40
CA LEU A 46 1.79 8.60 -0.17
C LEU A 46 0.98 9.38 0.86
N SER A 47 0.86 8.92 2.11
CA SER A 47 0.15 9.66 3.17
C SER A 47 1.07 10.43 4.13
N GLY A 48 2.36 10.08 4.16
CA GLY A 48 3.31 10.60 5.15
C GLY A 48 3.07 10.15 6.61
N LYS A 49 2.05 9.32 6.87
CA LYS A 49 1.64 8.87 8.21
C LYS A 49 2.67 7.97 8.89
N LYS A 50 2.66 7.93 10.22
CA LYS A 50 3.54 7.03 11.01
C LYS A 50 3.13 5.57 10.83
N ASN A 51 4.06 4.64 11.05
CA ASN A 51 3.78 3.19 10.92
C ASN A 51 2.62 2.74 11.82
N ARG A 52 2.48 3.33 13.01
CA ARG A 52 1.36 3.06 13.90
C ARG A 52 0.03 3.47 13.28
N GLU A 53 -0.09 4.70 12.76
CA GLU A 53 -1.32 5.20 12.14
C GLU A 53 -1.73 4.38 10.90
N VAL A 54 -0.75 3.98 10.08
CA VAL A 54 -1.01 3.08 8.94
C VAL A 54 -1.42 1.68 9.45
N GLY A 55 -0.72 1.16 10.47
CA GLY A 55 -1.05 -0.12 11.08
C GLY A 55 -2.47 -0.17 11.64
N ASP A 56 -2.87 0.86 12.38
CA ASP A 56 -4.20 1.01 12.97
C ASP A 56 -5.28 0.96 11.87
N TYR A 57 -5.06 1.64 10.73
CA TYR A 57 -5.97 1.59 9.59
C TYR A 57 -6.11 0.17 9.00
N PHE A 58 -4.99 -0.54 8.84
CA PHE A 58 -4.98 -1.88 8.25
C PHE A 58 -5.23 -3.02 9.27
N GLY A 59 -5.47 -2.70 10.54
CA GLY A 59 -5.63 -3.69 11.61
C GLY A 59 -4.37 -4.53 11.89
N VAL A 60 -3.18 -3.95 11.73
CA VAL A 60 -1.88 -4.62 11.95
C VAL A 60 -0.95 -3.79 12.84
N LYS A 61 0.02 -4.44 13.48
CA LYS A 61 0.99 -3.74 14.32
C LYS A 61 1.92 -2.88 13.46
N GLY A 62 2.39 -1.76 14.02
CA GLY A 62 3.38 -0.90 13.36
C GLY A 62 4.68 -1.63 12.98
N SER A 63 5.05 -2.68 13.72
CA SER A 63 6.18 -3.57 13.36
C SER A 63 5.95 -4.32 12.06
N THR A 64 4.72 -4.78 11.80
CA THR A 64 4.33 -5.42 10.54
C THR A 64 4.48 -4.46 9.36
N ILE A 65 4.16 -3.18 9.55
CA ILE A 65 4.40 -2.16 8.52
C ILE A 65 5.90 -2.06 8.20
N SER A 66 6.76 -2.05 9.22
CA SER A 66 8.22 -2.04 9.01
C SER A 66 8.71 -3.26 8.23
N GLU A 67 8.18 -4.45 8.51
CA GLU A 67 8.52 -5.68 7.77
C GLU A 67 8.09 -5.61 6.31
N ILE A 68 6.87 -5.12 6.05
CA ILE A 68 6.36 -4.92 4.69
C ILE A 68 7.24 -3.92 3.93
N MET A 69 7.64 -2.80 4.55
CA MET A 69 8.54 -1.84 3.92
C MET A 69 9.89 -2.48 3.57
N LYS A 70 10.46 -3.29 4.47
CA LYS A 70 11.71 -4.04 4.24
C LYS A 70 11.60 -5.09 3.13
N LYS A 71 10.40 -5.62 2.89
CA LYS A 71 10.13 -6.58 1.81
C LYS A 71 9.91 -5.89 0.46
N VAL A 72 9.06 -4.87 0.41
CA VAL A 72 8.62 -4.21 -0.82
C VAL A 72 9.72 -3.31 -1.41
N GLN A 73 10.46 -2.58 -0.59
CA GLN A 73 11.49 -1.65 -1.08
C GLN A 73 12.61 -2.34 -1.89
N PRO A 74 13.20 -3.48 -1.43
CA PRO A 74 14.16 -4.20 -2.25
C PRO A 74 13.54 -4.80 -3.50
N GLN A 75 12.29 -5.28 -3.44
CA GLN A 75 11.59 -5.84 -4.58
C GLN A 75 11.41 -4.79 -5.70
N LEU A 76 10.98 -3.57 -5.34
CA LEU A 76 10.89 -2.41 -6.25
C LEU A 76 12.21 -2.08 -6.96
N LYS A 77 13.36 -2.33 -6.31
CA LYS A 77 14.67 -2.06 -6.90
C LYS A 77 15.13 -3.15 -7.87
N ARG A 78 14.75 -4.41 -7.60
CA ARG A 78 15.23 -5.58 -8.36
C ARG A 78 14.30 -5.95 -9.51
N GLU A 79 12.99 -5.82 -9.31
CA GLU A 79 11.97 -6.31 -10.23
C GLU A 79 11.33 -5.15 -10.99
N LYS A 80 11.70 -4.99 -12.27
CA LYS A 80 11.20 -3.93 -13.13
C LYS A 80 9.68 -3.98 -13.31
N ASP A 81 9.12 -5.18 -13.46
CA ASP A 81 7.68 -5.36 -13.68
C ASP A 81 6.88 -5.00 -12.42
N TYR A 82 7.37 -5.39 -11.26
CA TYR A 82 6.77 -5.02 -9.97
C TYR A 82 6.81 -3.51 -9.76
N ARG A 83 7.94 -2.86 -10.08
CA ARG A 83 8.04 -1.39 -10.04
C ARG A 83 7.05 -0.73 -10.99
N ASN A 84 6.97 -1.18 -12.24
CA ASN A 84 6.03 -0.63 -13.21
C ASN A 84 4.57 -0.78 -12.75
N GLN A 85 4.24 -1.89 -12.09
CA GLN A 85 2.91 -2.10 -11.51
C GLN A 85 2.62 -1.10 -10.40
N VAL A 86 3.56 -0.89 -9.47
CA VAL A 86 3.42 0.10 -8.39
C VAL A 86 3.30 1.52 -8.95
N ASP A 87 4.14 1.88 -9.92
CA ASP A 87 4.12 3.21 -10.56
C ASP A 87 2.78 3.49 -11.26
N ARG A 88 2.20 2.48 -11.95
CA ARG A 88 0.87 2.60 -12.57
C ARG A 88 -0.21 2.88 -11.53
N ILE A 89 -0.20 2.16 -10.41
CA ILE A 89 -1.19 2.34 -9.34
C ILE A 89 -1.00 3.69 -8.63
N GLU A 90 0.25 4.11 -8.38
CA GLU A 90 0.56 5.42 -7.82
C GLU A 90 -0.01 6.54 -8.70
N LYS A 91 0.19 6.48 -10.02
CA LYS A 91 -0.40 7.45 -10.97
C LYS A 91 -1.92 7.50 -10.86
N LEU A 92 -2.59 6.35 -10.85
CA LEU A 92 -4.05 6.27 -10.72
C LEU A 92 -4.58 6.87 -9.40
N ILE A 93 -3.80 6.81 -8.32
CA ILE A 93 -4.16 7.41 -7.03
C ILE A 93 -4.05 8.94 -7.07
N ILE A 94 -3.06 9.46 -7.81
CA ILE A 94 -2.75 10.90 -7.90
C ILE A 94 -3.62 11.61 -8.95
N GLU A 95 -3.94 10.94 -10.05
CA GLU A 95 -4.70 11.51 -11.18
C GLU A 95 -6.21 11.55 -10.93
N LYS A 96 -6.71 10.72 -9.99
CA LYS A 96 -8.04 10.90 -9.42
C LYS A 96 -8.01 12.03 -8.40
#